data_AF-A0A0S9NWZ0-F1
#
_entry.id   AF-A0A0S9NWZ0-F1
#
_cell.length_a   1.000
_cell.length_b   1.000
_cell.length_c   1.000
_cell.angle_alpha   90.00
_cell.angle_beta   90.00
_cell.angle_gamma   90.00
#
_symmetry.space_group_name_H-M   'P 1'
#
loop_
_entity.id
_entity.type
_entity.pdbx_description
1 polymer ?
#
loop_
_entity_poly.entity_id
_entity_poly.type
_entity_poly.pdbx_seq_one_letter_code
_entity_poly.pdbx_strand_id
1 'polypeptide(L)'
;MSTAAVPAIAQIAASAMPAGAAVPLLFGWLSLPLLTAIILACSATVAFVGLTFTLLASRADTFRNLRVGFNALRTSLPPRFWTLQDMPDAAQFAYLVKYWQYVFDEWFITRKLNPLVFGRLWRVYYRDVIRVSCKSPVMVVALFQAAEGATAKVDHEFVALVLGPKFTQPAVLERAREMARQHRIGVPPGCP
;
A
#
# COMPACT_ATOMS: atom_id res chain seq x y z
N MET A 1 43.59 -22.62 3.43
CA MET A 1 43.37 -23.21 2.09
C MET A 1 42.18 -24.16 2.20
N SER A 2 41.23 -23.99 1.28
CA SER A 2 39.98 -24.74 1.10
C SER A 2 40.23 -26.21 0.76
N THR A 3 39.42 -27.15 1.27
CA THR A 3 38.37 -27.83 0.48
C THR A 3 37.60 -28.91 1.27
N ALA A 4 36.29 -28.84 1.10
CA ALA A 4 35.33 -29.94 0.96
C ALA A 4 35.12 -30.93 2.11
N ALA A 5 34.07 -30.65 2.87
CA ALA A 5 33.22 -31.66 3.46
C ALA A 5 32.52 -32.51 2.38
N VAL A 6 32.21 -33.77 2.73
CA VAL A 6 31.25 -34.73 2.11
C VAL A 6 31.87 -35.60 0.98
N PRO A 7 31.84 -36.95 1.10
CA PRO A 7 30.58 -37.69 1.17
C PRO A 7 30.53 -38.87 2.16
N ALA A 8 29.87 -38.65 3.30
CA ALA A 8 29.26 -39.72 4.11
C ALA A 8 27.96 -40.28 3.49
N ILE A 9 27.50 -39.71 2.37
CA ILE A 9 26.28 -40.12 1.67
C ILE A 9 26.53 -41.37 0.78
N ALA A 10 27.78 -41.65 0.41
CA ALA A 10 28.13 -42.79 -0.43
C ALA A 10 28.12 -44.15 0.32
N GLN A 11 28.32 -44.15 1.64
CA GLN A 11 28.44 -45.40 2.42
C GLN A 11 27.10 -45.98 2.91
N ILE A 12 26.02 -45.20 2.90
CA ILE A 12 24.69 -45.68 3.33
C ILE A 12 23.97 -46.43 2.19
N ALA A 13 24.39 -46.23 0.94
CA ALA A 13 23.84 -46.95 -0.21
C ALA A 13 24.38 -48.39 -0.39
N ALA A 14 25.47 -48.76 0.30
CA ALA A 14 26.17 -50.02 0.06
C ALA A 14 25.75 -51.20 0.96
N SER A 15 24.91 -50.98 1.98
CA SER A 15 24.60 -51.99 3.00
C SER A 15 23.17 -52.54 2.97
N ALA A 16 22.36 -52.16 1.98
CA ALA A 16 20.96 -52.59 1.87
C ALA A 16 20.69 -53.32 0.54
N MET A 17 21.27 -54.50 0.35
CA MET A 17 20.75 -55.47 -0.62
C MET A 17 20.83 -56.89 -0.07
N PRO A 18 19.71 -57.52 0.31
CA PRO A 18 19.59 -58.96 0.18
C PRO A 18 19.17 -59.31 -1.25
N ALA A 19 19.84 -60.32 -1.78
CA ALA A 19 19.59 -60.92 -3.07
C ALA A 19 18.19 -61.54 -3.17
N GLY A 20 17.60 -61.45 -4.36
CA GLY A 20 16.51 -62.33 -4.81
C GLY A 20 15.11 -61.74 -4.79
N ALA A 21 14.72 -61.08 -5.89
CA ALA A 21 13.37 -61.15 -6.44
C ALA A 21 13.38 -60.52 -7.84
N ALA A 22 12.99 -61.30 -8.84
CA ALA A 22 12.82 -60.82 -10.19
C ALA A 22 11.55 -59.96 -10.29
N VAL A 23 11.70 -58.79 -10.96
CA VAL A 23 10.66 -57.88 -11.50
C VAL A 23 9.93 -57.00 -10.46
N PRO A 24 9.74 -55.66 -10.70
CA PRO A 24 9.74 -54.99 -12.00
C PRO A 24 10.68 -53.77 -12.09
N LEU A 25 11.60 -53.81 -13.04
CA LEU A 25 12.25 -52.62 -13.58
C LEU A 25 11.26 -51.62 -14.20
N LEU A 26 9.98 -51.98 -14.38
CA LEU A 26 8.92 -51.09 -14.85
C LEU A 26 8.30 -50.20 -13.75
N PHE A 27 8.29 -50.63 -12.48
CA PHE A 27 7.73 -49.83 -11.38
C PHE A 27 8.67 -48.70 -10.94
N GLY A 28 9.98 -48.86 -11.12
CA GLY A 28 10.98 -47.80 -10.87
C GLY A 28 10.87 -46.62 -11.84
N TRP A 29 10.51 -46.88 -13.09
CA TRP A 29 10.50 -45.86 -14.15
C TRP A 29 9.25 -44.97 -14.17
N LEU A 30 8.14 -45.43 -13.56
CA LEU A 30 6.94 -44.62 -13.33
C LEU A 30 6.96 -43.93 -11.95
N SER A 31 7.57 -44.56 -10.94
CA SER A 31 7.68 -43.98 -9.59
C SER A 31 8.71 -42.85 -9.50
N LEU A 32 9.84 -42.94 -10.21
CA LEU A 32 10.84 -41.87 -10.27
C LEU A 32 10.30 -40.54 -10.83
N PRO A 33 9.64 -40.48 -12.02
CA PRO A 33 9.08 -39.24 -12.55
C PRO A 33 7.89 -38.72 -11.74
N LEU A 34 7.10 -39.61 -11.11
CA LEU A 34 6.02 -39.20 -10.21
C LEU A 34 6.59 -38.56 -8.94
N LEU A 35 7.64 -39.15 -8.36
CA LEU A 35 8.28 -38.65 -7.15
C LEU A 35 9.03 -37.33 -7.41
N THR A 36 9.70 -37.19 -8.55
CA THR A 36 10.29 -35.90 -8.95
C THR A 36 9.23 -34.85 -9.25
N ALA A 37 8.10 -35.21 -9.87
CA ALA A 37 6.99 -34.29 -10.08
C ALA A 37 6.38 -33.82 -8.74
N ILE A 38 6.24 -34.71 -7.75
CA ILE A 38 5.78 -34.35 -6.41
C ILE A 38 6.79 -33.42 -5.72
N ILE A 39 8.09 -33.72 -5.77
CA ILE A 39 9.12 -32.85 -5.18
C ILE A 39 9.15 -31.48 -5.87
N LEU A 40 9.04 -31.44 -7.20
CA LEU A 40 8.95 -30.19 -7.97
C LEU A 40 7.69 -29.40 -7.63
N ALA A 41 6.54 -30.07 -7.49
CA ALA A 41 5.31 -29.43 -7.07
C ALA A 41 5.40 -28.88 -5.64
N CYS A 42 5.97 -29.64 -4.70
CA CYS A 42 6.18 -29.19 -3.32
C CYS A 42 7.17 -28.02 -3.25
N SER A 43 8.30 -28.10 -3.95
CA SER A 43 9.29 -27.02 -4.00
C SER A 43 8.77 -25.77 -4.70
N ALA A 44 8.01 -25.91 -5.79
CA ALA A 44 7.30 -24.81 -6.44
C ALA A 44 6.26 -24.17 -5.51
N THR A 45 5.52 -24.98 -4.75
CA THR A 45 4.54 -24.49 -3.77
C THR A 45 5.23 -23.72 -2.65
N VAL A 46 6.31 -24.26 -2.07
CA VAL A 46 7.09 -23.57 -1.04
C VAL A 46 7.72 -22.29 -1.58
N ALA A 47 8.24 -22.30 -2.82
CA ALA A 47 8.79 -21.11 -3.47
C ALA A 47 7.71 -20.05 -3.74
N PHE A 48 6.52 -20.44 -4.21
CA PHE A 48 5.41 -19.54 -4.46
C PHE A 48 4.86 -18.93 -3.15
N VAL A 49 4.72 -19.75 -2.10
CA VAL A 49 4.33 -19.31 -0.76
C VAL A 49 5.40 -18.37 -0.19
N GLY A 50 6.68 -18.70 -0.32
CA GLY A 50 7.79 -17.84 0.10
C GLY A 50 7.81 -16.50 -0.63
N LEU A 51 7.63 -16.49 -1.95
CA LEU A 51 7.54 -15.26 -2.76
C LEU A 51 6.35 -14.40 -2.36
N THR A 52 5.18 -14.99 -2.13
CA THR A 52 3.99 -14.24 -1.70
C THR A 52 4.19 -13.62 -0.31
N PHE A 53 4.74 -14.35 0.66
CA PHE A 53 5.07 -13.78 1.98
C PHE A 53 6.13 -12.67 1.90
N THR A 54 7.16 -12.84 1.08
CA THR A 54 8.23 -11.83 0.93
C THR A 54 7.71 -10.55 0.28
N LEU A 55 6.86 -10.67 -0.74
CA LEU A 55 6.20 -9.53 -1.38
C LEU A 55 5.23 -8.84 -0.40
N LEU A 56 4.50 -9.59 0.41
CA LEU A 56 3.63 -9.04 1.45
C LEU A 56 4.44 -8.29 2.52
N ALA A 57 5.56 -8.85 2.98
CA ALA A 57 6.44 -8.21 3.95
C ALA A 57 7.02 -6.90 3.41
N SER A 58 7.57 -6.91 2.20
CA SER A 58 8.08 -5.70 1.53
C SER A 58 7.02 -4.60 1.37
N ARG A 59 5.79 -4.98 1.02
CA ARG A 59 4.65 -4.05 0.93
C ARG A 59 4.24 -3.51 2.30
N ALA A 60 4.26 -4.36 3.33
CA ALA A 60 3.96 -3.94 4.71
C ALA A 60 5.01 -2.97 5.25
N ASP A 61 6.30 -3.17 4.95
CA ASP A 61 7.38 -2.25 5.33
C ASP A 61 7.26 -0.90 4.60
N THR A 62 6.93 -0.93 3.31
CA THR A 62 6.66 0.30 2.54
C THR A 62 5.50 1.09 3.14
N PHE A 63 4.39 0.39 3.46
CA PHE A 63 3.24 1.01 4.13
C PHE A 63 3.61 1.56 5.51
N ARG A 64 4.41 0.81 6.29
CA ARG A 64 4.87 1.25 7.61
C ARG A 64 5.70 2.53 7.53
N ASN A 65 6.63 2.63 6.58
CA ASN A 65 7.47 3.81 6.39
C ASN A 65 6.63 5.05 5.99
N LEU A 66 5.66 4.87 5.09
CA LEU A 66 4.72 5.92 4.74
C LEU A 66 3.88 6.35 5.93
N ARG A 67 3.44 5.39 6.76
CA ARG A 67 2.65 5.66 7.96
C ARG A 67 3.42 6.43 9.01
N VAL A 68 4.70 6.10 9.19
CA VAL A 68 5.61 6.85 10.08
C VAL A 68 5.76 8.29 9.56
N GLY A 69 6.00 8.47 8.27
CA GLY A 69 6.08 9.80 7.65
C GLY A 69 4.80 10.62 7.79
N PHE A 70 3.65 10.01 7.54
CA PHE A 70 2.34 10.63 7.71
C PHE A 70 2.07 11.04 9.17
N ASN A 71 2.35 10.15 10.12
CA ASN A 71 2.17 10.45 11.54
C ASN A 71 3.11 11.56 11.99
N ALA A 72 4.38 11.56 11.57
CA ALA A 72 5.33 12.62 11.87
C ALA A 72 4.85 13.98 11.33
N LEU A 73 4.39 14.02 10.08
CA LEU A 73 3.80 15.21 9.47
C LEU A 73 2.56 15.66 10.24
N ARG A 74 1.65 14.74 10.56
CA ARG A 74 0.43 15.05 11.33
C ARG A 74 0.74 15.59 12.72
N THR A 75 1.74 15.06 13.42
CA THR A 75 2.16 15.56 14.74
C THR A 75 2.86 16.92 14.66
N SER A 76 3.52 17.20 13.53
CA SER A 76 4.14 18.51 13.29
C SER A 76 3.15 19.61 12.91
N LEU A 77 1.90 19.27 12.59
CA LEU A 77 0.85 20.23 12.25
C LEU A 77 0.14 20.69 13.54
N PRO A 78 0.26 21.98 13.93
CA PRO A 78 -0.51 22.57 15.01
C PRO A 78 -2.01 22.25 14.97
N PRO A 79 -2.67 22.02 16.11
CA PRO A 79 -4.11 21.70 16.17
C PRO A 79 -5.01 22.73 15.47
N ARG A 80 -4.57 24.00 15.38
CA ARG A 80 -5.29 25.07 14.67
C ARG A 80 -5.45 24.83 13.16
N PHE A 81 -4.57 24.04 12.54
CA PHE A 81 -4.62 23.80 11.09
C PHE A 81 -5.90 23.07 10.65
N TRP A 82 -6.52 22.31 11.54
CA TRP A 82 -7.76 21.59 11.26
C TRP A 82 -9.01 22.48 11.27
N THR A 83 -8.89 23.73 11.72
CA THR A 83 -9.98 24.70 11.87
C THR A 83 -9.66 26.06 11.25
N LEU A 84 -8.62 26.15 10.42
CA LEU A 84 -8.25 27.40 9.77
C LEU A 84 -9.40 27.89 8.88
N GLN A 85 -9.74 29.17 9.05
CA GLN A 85 -10.68 29.87 8.17
C GLN A 85 -9.98 30.81 7.20
N ASP A 86 -8.79 31.28 7.56
CA ASP A 86 -7.97 32.19 6.75
C ASP A 86 -6.76 31.46 6.17
N MET A 87 -6.33 31.92 5.00
CA MET A 87 -5.22 31.31 4.27
C MET A 87 -3.90 31.47 5.04
N PRO A 88 -3.19 30.37 5.36
CA PRO A 88 -1.92 30.46 6.04
C PRO A 88 -0.80 30.86 5.06
N ASP A 89 0.38 31.18 5.60
CA ASP A 89 1.56 31.51 4.79
C ASP A 89 1.88 30.42 3.76
N ALA A 90 2.49 30.81 2.64
CA ALA A 90 2.80 29.89 1.54
C ALA A 90 3.56 28.61 1.98
N ALA A 91 4.49 28.73 2.93
CA ALA A 91 5.22 27.60 3.48
C ALA A 91 4.31 26.64 4.26
N GLN A 92 3.40 27.18 5.08
CA GLN A 92 2.44 26.40 5.85
C GLN A 92 1.40 25.74 4.95
N PHE A 93 0.94 26.46 3.93
CA PHE A 93 0.03 25.94 2.92
C PHE A 93 0.65 24.76 2.15
N ALA A 94 1.94 24.83 1.79
CA ALA A 94 2.65 23.72 1.16
C ALA A 94 2.67 22.45 2.02
N TYR A 95 2.74 22.56 3.35
CA TYR A 95 2.60 21.41 4.25
C TYR A 95 1.20 20.79 4.20
N LEU A 96 0.14 21.58 4.03
CA LEU A 96 -1.23 21.08 3.89
C LEU A 96 -1.43 20.35 2.55
N VAL A 97 -0.83 20.87 1.47
CA VAL A 97 -0.84 20.19 0.17
C VAL A 97 -0.09 18.86 0.27
N LYS A 98 1.10 18.86 0.89
CA LYS A 98 1.91 17.66 1.11
C LYS A 98 1.20 16.64 2.01
N TYR A 99 0.45 17.11 3.01
CA TYR A 99 -0.41 16.26 3.82
C TYR A 99 -1.39 15.48 2.95
N TRP A 100 -2.10 16.14 2.04
CA TRP A 100 -3.04 15.47 1.14
C TRP A 100 -2.37 14.48 0.19
N GLN A 101 -1.17 14.78 -0.30
CA GLN A 101 -0.40 13.85 -1.11
C GLN A 101 -0.06 12.56 -0.34
N TYR A 102 0.39 12.66 0.92
CA TYR A 102 0.63 11.46 1.74
C TYR A 102 -0.64 10.68 2.05
N VAL A 103 -1.76 11.36 2.35
CA VAL A 103 -3.04 10.68 2.58
C VAL A 103 -3.47 9.93 1.31
N PHE A 104 -3.25 10.52 0.13
CA PHE A 104 -3.52 9.90 -1.16
C PHE A 104 -2.62 8.70 -1.41
N ASP A 105 -1.31 8.80 -1.18
CA ASP A 105 -0.36 7.70 -1.37
C ASP A 105 -0.73 6.49 -0.50
N GLU A 106 -1.06 6.74 0.77
CA GLU A 106 -1.49 5.68 1.66
C GLU A 106 -2.85 5.09 1.22
N TRP A 107 -3.79 5.90 0.74
CA TRP A 107 -5.05 5.40 0.17
C TRP A 107 -4.82 4.55 -1.07
N PHE A 108 -3.95 4.99 -1.98
CA PHE A 108 -3.64 4.30 -3.22
C PHE A 108 -3.02 2.92 -2.91
N ILE A 109 -2.08 2.86 -1.98
CA ILE A 109 -1.44 1.60 -1.58
C ILE A 109 -2.44 0.66 -0.89
N THR A 110 -3.27 1.18 0.01
CA THR A 110 -4.20 0.34 0.80
C THR A 110 -5.42 -0.10 0.01
N ARG A 111 -5.91 0.71 -0.93
CA ARG A 111 -7.16 0.45 -1.65
C ARG A 111 -6.96 0.02 -3.11
N LYS A 112 -5.99 0.59 -3.83
CA LYS A 112 -5.75 0.24 -5.25
C LYS A 112 -4.75 -0.90 -5.38
N LEU A 113 -3.61 -0.83 -4.68
CA LEU A 113 -2.56 -1.84 -4.84
C LEU A 113 -2.81 -3.13 -4.05
N ASN A 114 -3.46 -3.06 -2.89
CA ASN A 114 -3.64 -4.21 -1.99
C ASN A 114 -5.01 -4.27 -1.30
N PRO A 115 -6.13 -4.26 -2.06
CA PRO A 115 -7.48 -4.18 -1.51
C PRO A 115 -7.84 -5.33 -0.56
N LEU A 116 -7.35 -6.55 -0.82
CA LEU A 116 -7.68 -7.74 -0.03
C LEU A 116 -7.04 -7.71 1.37
N VAL A 117 -5.78 -7.28 1.44
CA VAL A 117 -4.98 -7.32 2.67
C VAL A 117 -5.21 -6.07 3.52
N PHE A 118 -5.22 -4.90 2.90
CA PHE A 118 -5.26 -3.62 3.60
C PHE A 118 -6.60 -2.86 3.46
N GLY A 119 -7.55 -3.37 2.67
CA GLY A 119 -8.85 -2.71 2.48
C GLY A 119 -9.69 -2.57 3.75
N ARG A 120 -9.49 -3.42 4.77
CA ARG A 120 -10.13 -3.24 6.10
C ARG A 120 -9.48 -2.12 6.91
N LEU A 121 -8.16 -1.96 6.81
CA LEU A 121 -7.39 -0.96 7.55
C LEU A 121 -7.70 0.46 7.03
N TRP A 122 -7.91 0.59 5.72
CA TRP A 122 -8.36 1.83 5.09
C TRP A 122 -9.59 2.43 5.79
N ARG A 123 -10.64 1.62 6.04
CA ARG A 123 -11.90 2.11 6.65
C ARG A 123 -11.71 2.65 8.07
N VAL A 124 -10.72 2.15 8.81
CA VAL A 124 -10.48 2.60 10.19
C VAL A 124 -9.60 3.85 10.19
N TYR A 125 -8.53 3.85 9.40
CA TYR A 125 -7.54 4.93 9.43
C TYR A 125 -7.98 6.21 8.73
N TYR A 126 -8.74 6.12 7.64
CA TYR A 126 -9.13 7.31 6.87
C TYR A 126 -10.52 7.82 7.20
N ARG A 127 -11.38 7.04 7.85
CA ARG A 127 -12.72 7.51 8.24
C ARG A 127 -12.65 8.79 9.06
N ASP A 128 -11.70 8.85 10.00
CA ASP A 128 -11.59 10.01 10.90
C ASP A 128 -10.88 11.18 10.19
N VAL A 129 -9.91 10.91 9.32
CA VAL A 129 -9.31 11.93 8.44
C VAL A 129 -10.40 12.58 7.58
N ILE A 130 -11.23 11.79 6.92
CA ILE A 130 -12.32 12.24 6.04
C ILE A 130 -13.36 13.05 6.82
N ARG A 131 -13.75 12.57 8.00
CA ARG A 131 -14.73 13.27 8.87
C ARG A 131 -14.24 14.63 9.35
N VAL A 132 -12.95 14.82 9.54
CA VAL A 132 -12.38 16.04 10.12
C VAL A 132 -11.92 17.02 9.05
N SER A 133 -11.46 16.54 7.90
CA SER A 133 -10.80 17.38 6.89
C SER A 133 -11.75 18.30 6.12
N CYS A 134 -13.06 18.02 6.13
CA CYS A 134 -14.07 18.87 5.48
C CYS A 134 -14.53 20.06 6.33
N LYS A 135 -13.97 20.25 7.54
CA LYS A 135 -14.39 21.32 8.46
C LYS A 135 -13.68 22.66 8.24
N SER A 136 -12.61 22.68 7.45
CA SER A 136 -11.83 23.87 7.15
C SER A 136 -11.84 24.14 5.64
N PRO A 137 -12.24 25.34 5.20
CA PRO A 137 -12.19 25.69 3.77
C PRO A 137 -10.76 25.65 3.23
N VAL A 138 -9.76 26.00 4.06
CA VAL A 138 -8.33 25.94 3.70
C VAL A 138 -7.88 24.51 3.40
N MET A 139 -8.33 23.53 4.19
CA MET A 139 -8.00 22.11 3.96
C MET A 139 -8.59 21.62 2.62
N VAL A 140 -9.79 22.08 2.26
CA VAL A 140 -10.43 21.76 0.98
C VAL A 140 -9.67 22.41 -0.19
N VAL A 141 -9.24 23.67 -0.04
CA VAL A 141 -8.40 24.36 -1.02
C VAL A 141 -7.06 23.66 -1.22
N ALA A 142 -6.41 23.23 -0.12
CA ALA A 142 -5.17 22.46 -0.18
C ALA A 142 -5.35 21.10 -0.89
N LEU A 143 -6.51 20.45 -0.75
CA LEU A 143 -6.84 19.22 -1.46
C LEU A 143 -6.94 19.46 -2.97
N PHE A 144 -7.61 20.55 -3.40
CA PHE A 144 -7.68 20.90 -4.81
C PHE A 144 -6.30 21.21 -5.39
N GLN A 145 -5.50 21.99 -4.68
CA GLN A 145 -4.12 22.24 -5.08
C GLN A 145 -3.29 20.94 -5.21
N ALA A 146 -3.51 19.97 -4.31
CA ALA A 146 -2.85 18.67 -4.38
C ALA A 146 -3.30 17.85 -5.60
N ALA A 147 -4.57 17.96 -6.01
CA ALA A 147 -5.09 17.32 -7.23
C ALA A 147 -4.49 17.93 -8.52
N GLU A 148 -4.14 19.21 -8.50
CA GLU A 148 -3.52 19.90 -9.65
C GLU A 148 -1.99 19.72 -9.75
N GLY A 149 -1.34 19.28 -8.67
CA GLY A 149 0.13 19.23 -8.55
C GLY A 149 0.84 18.40 -9.62
N ALA A 150 2.07 18.81 -9.98
CA ALA A 150 2.83 18.26 -11.11
C ALA A 150 3.51 16.89 -10.85
N THR A 151 3.77 16.51 -9.60
CA THR A 151 4.60 15.33 -9.27
C THR A 151 3.82 14.05 -9.00
N ALA A 152 2.65 14.14 -8.38
CA ALA A 152 1.73 13.01 -8.18
C ALA A 152 0.32 13.56 -7.99
N LYS A 153 -0.49 13.52 -9.05
CA LYS A 153 -1.85 14.04 -9.02
C LYS A 153 -2.72 13.15 -8.16
N VAL A 154 -3.40 13.76 -7.19
CA VAL A 154 -4.43 13.10 -6.40
C VAL A 154 -5.61 12.73 -7.33
N ASP A 155 -6.01 11.47 -7.31
CA ASP A 155 -7.10 10.95 -8.15
C ASP A 155 -8.45 11.58 -7.78
N HIS A 156 -9.29 11.86 -8.78
CA HIS A 156 -10.66 12.35 -8.58
C HIS A 156 -11.52 11.38 -7.77
N GLU A 157 -11.31 10.06 -7.86
CA GLU A 157 -12.00 9.09 -7.00
C GLU A 157 -11.68 9.35 -5.52
N PHE A 158 -10.43 9.66 -5.22
CA PHE A 158 -10.01 9.97 -3.86
C PHE A 158 -10.60 11.30 -3.38
N VAL A 159 -10.59 12.34 -4.22
CA VAL A 159 -11.21 13.64 -3.90
C VAL A 159 -12.70 13.47 -3.58
N ALA A 160 -13.45 12.79 -4.47
CA ALA A 160 -14.87 12.53 -4.27
C ALA A 160 -15.13 11.73 -2.99
N LEU A 161 -14.24 10.81 -2.66
CA LEU A 161 -14.35 9.97 -1.48
C LEU A 161 -14.04 10.74 -0.18
N VAL A 162 -13.03 11.61 -0.19
CA VAL A 162 -12.63 12.43 0.95
C VAL A 162 -13.70 13.47 1.27
N LEU A 163 -14.30 14.04 0.24
CA LEU A 163 -15.39 15.00 0.40
C LEU A 163 -16.72 14.30 0.72
N GLY A 164 -16.87 13.03 0.30
CA GLY A 164 -17.95 12.12 0.68
C GLY A 164 -19.33 12.51 0.14
N PRO A 165 -20.38 11.71 0.38
CA PRO A 165 -21.76 12.02 -0.04
C PRO A 165 -22.44 13.09 0.84
N LYS A 166 -21.82 13.48 1.97
CA LYS A 166 -22.29 14.54 2.89
C LYS A 166 -21.46 15.81 2.75
N PHE A 167 -21.34 16.27 1.50
CA PHE A 167 -20.95 17.62 1.05
C PHE A 167 -21.86 18.75 1.62
N THR A 168 -22.53 18.52 2.75
CA THR A 168 -23.80 19.15 3.13
C THR A 168 -23.69 20.53 3.79
N GLN A 169 -22.50 21.13 3.83
CA GLN A 169 -22.39 22.55 4.17
C GLN A 169 -21.98 23.33 2.91
N PRO A 170 -22.96 23.70 2.06
CA PRO A 170 -22.69 24.49 0.85
C PRO A 170 -21.86 25.74 1.16
N ALA A 171 -22.05 26.35 2.33
CA ALA A 171 -21.26 27.49 2.80
C ALA A 171 -19.74 27.23 2.86
N VAL A 172 -19.30 26.05 3.31
CA VAL A 172 -17.86 25.73 3.40
C VAL A 172 -17.27 25.53 2.00
N LEU A 173 -18.04 24.91 1.10
CA LEU A 173 -17.63 24.70 -0.28
C LEU A 173 -17.58 26.02 -1.07
N GLU A 174 -18.61 26.85 -0.94
CA GLU A 174 -18.65 28.18 -1.54
C GLU A 174 -17.48 29.02 -1.05
N ARG A 175 -17.20 28.98 0.26
CA ARG A 175 -16.04 29.68 0.83
C ARG A 175 -14.71 29.14 0.31
N ALA A 176 -14.56 27.81 0.22
CA ALA A 176 -13.37 27.19 -0.35
C ALA A 176 -13.18 27.55 -1.84
N ARG A 177 -14.25 27.59 -2.63
CA ARG A 177 -14.21 28.02 -4.04
C ARG A 177 -13.88 29.49 -4.20
N GLU A 178 -14.44 30.34 -3.33
CA GLU A 178 -14.11 31.76 -3.29
C GLU A 178 -12.63 31.95 -2.96
N MET A 179 -12.12 31.26 -1.94
CA MET A 179 -10.72 31.29 -1.55
C MET A 179 -9.81 30.74 -2.65
N ALA A 180 -10.15 29.62 -3.27
CA ALA A 180 -9.40 29.07 -4.40
C ALA A 180 -9.32 30.09 -5.55
N ARG A 181 -10.43 30.76 -5.88
CA ARG A 181 -10.46 31.83 -6.89
C ARG A 181 -9.58 33.02 -6.50
N GLN A 182 -9.67 33.49 -5.27
CA GLN A 182 -8.84 34.59 -4.76
C GLN A 182 -7.34 34.28 -4.85
N HIS A 183 -6.97 33.02 -4.64
CA HIS A 183 -5.58 32.56 -4.67
C HIS A 183 -5.15 31.91 -5.99
N ARG A 184 -5.98 31.98 -7.04
CA ARG A 184 -5.71 31.40 -8.38
C ARG A 184 -5.38 29.91 -8.36
N ILE A 185 -6.01 29.18 -7.45
CA ILE A 185 -5.95 27.71 -7.37
C ILE A 185 -7.09 27.17 -8.22
N GLY A 186 -6.78 26.29 -9.17
CA GLY A 186 -7.82 25.70 -10.00
C GLY A 186 -8.58 24.61 -9.24
N VAL A 187 -9.86 24.46 -9.59
CA VAL A 187 -10.73 23.42 -9.06
C VAL A 187 -10.95 22.40 -10.18
N PRO A 188 -10.67 21.11 -9.95
CA PRO A 188 -10.74 20.12 -11.01
C PRO A 188 -12.16 19.97 -11.61
N PRO A 189 -12.29 19.76 -12.94
CA PRO A 189 -13.57 19.55 -13.59
C PRO A 189 -14.26 18.27 -13.07
N GLY A 190 -15.56 18.33 -12.80
CA GLY A 190 -16.32 17.19 -12.26
C GLY A 190 -16.27 17.06 -10.73
N CYS A 191 -15.54 17.94 -10.02
CA CYS A 191 -15.85 18.21 -8.62
C CYS A 191 -17.20 18.94 -8.57
N PRO A 192 -18.21 18.42 -7.84
CA PRO A 192 -19.53 19.04 -7.76
C PRO A 192 -19.45 20.46 -7.22
#